data_AF-A0A7D6Z1B4-F1
#
_entry.id   AF-A0A7D6Z1B4-F1
#
_cell.length_a   1.000
_cell.length_b   1.000
_cell.length_c   1.000
_cell.angle_alpha   90.00
_cell.angle_beta   90.00
_cell.angle_gamma   90.00
#
_symmetry.space_group_name_H-M   'P 1'
#
loop_
_entity.id
_entity.type
_entity.pdbx_description
1 polymer ?
#
loop_
_entity_poly.entity_id
_entity_poly.type
_entity_poly.pdbx_seq_one_letter_code
_entity_poly.pdbx_strand_id
1 'polypeptide(L)'
;MLRLYDESEWKNTIVVHGSAVYYPRVPGRPARDLLPDGGAAVTDWGNFTARLTLMLTAMCDSDWIVLEADGGRFARFGVGFSRDILCEIASNDDLDERYRMSSDDEAAMGKLGWKAGKYSWELYLQPPIAEDQFRKVAGATASALRDVLKVQEPQELSLEIGSQNFGETPDVSAMGLRVRQ
;
A
#
# COMPACT_ATOMS: atom_id res chain seq x y z
N MET A 1 -33.06 -17.95 11.63
CA MET A 1 -32.80 -16.88 12.61
C MET A 1 -32.41 -15.63 11.83
N LEU A 2 -33.36 -14.74 11.57
CA LEU A 2 -33.12 -13.45 10.93
C LEU A 2 -32.44 -12.53 11.95
N ARG A 3 -31.27 -11.97 11.65
CA ARG A 3 -30.70 -10.87 12.44
C ARG A 3 -31.09 -9.58 11.75
N LEU A 4 -31.91 -8.78 12.43
CA LEU A 4 -32.13 -7.38 12.09
C LEU A 4 -30.98 -6.59 12.71
N TYR A 5 -30.16 -5.97 11.87
CA TYR A 5 -29.11 -5.06 12.31
C TYR A 5 -29.67 -3.64 12.38
N ASP A 6 -29.22 -2.88 13.37
CA ASP A 6 -29.63 -1.49 13.60
C ASP A 6 -29.11 -0.59 12.47
N GLU A 7 -30.01 0.09 11.77
CA GLU A 7 -29.75 0.91 10.58
C GLU A 7 -29.01 2.23 10.92
N SER A 8 -28.93 2.63 12.19
CA SER A 8 -28.39 3.96 12.55
C SER A 8 -26.87 4.13 12.37
N GLU A 9 -26.12 3.03 12.17
CA GLU A 9 -24.66 3.07 11.98
C GLU A 9 -24.21 2.83 10.52
N TRP A 10 -25.14 2.61 9.59
CA TRP A 10 -24.84 2.16 8.22
C TRP A 10 -25.35 3.17 7.19
N LYS A 11 -24.62 4.28 6.98
CA LYS A 11 -24.81 5.10 5.77
C LYS A 11 -24.19 4.40 4.56
N ASN A 12 -24.77 3.26 4.17
CA ASN A 12 -24.45 2.57 2.92
C ASN A 12 -24.90 3.48 1.77
N THR A 13 -23.97 4.26 1.23
CA THR A 13 -24.26 5.12 0.08
C THR A 13 -24.24 4.25 -1.16
N ILE A 14 -25.41 3.82 -1.66
CA ILE A 14 -25.49 3.13 -2.95
C ILE A 14 -24.98 4.10 -4.02
N VAL A 15 -23.95 3.70 -4.77
CA VAL A 15 -23.42 4.51 -5.86
C VAL A 15 -24.00 3.98 -7.17
N VAL A 16 -24.69 4.85 -7.92
CA VAL A 16 -25.20 4.51 -9.26
C VAL A 16 -24.35 5.25 -10.28
N HIS A 17 -23.70 4.51 -11.18
CA HIS A 17 -22.89 5.07 -12.25
C HIS A 17 -23.28 4.42 -13.58
N GLY A 18 -23.80 5.22 -14.52
CA GLY A 18 -24.41 4.72 -15.74
C GLY A 18 -25.63 3.83 -15.45
N SER A 19 -25.63 2.61 -15.96
CA SER A 19 -26.67 1.59 -15.71
C SER A 19 -26.29 0.59 -14.62
N ALA A 20 -25.19 0.82 -13.89
CA ALA A 20 -24.71 -0.10 -12.85
C ALA A 20 -24.95 0.47 -11.44
N VAL A 21 -25.29 -0.44 -10.52
CA VAL A 21 -25.48 -0.16 -9.09
C VAL A 21 -24.31 -0.79 -8.34
N TYR A 22 -23.61 0.03 -7.57
CA TYR A 22 -22.46 -0.35 -6.75
C TYR A 22 -22.86 -0.28 -5.27
N TYR A 23 -22.57 -1.36 -4.55
CA TYR A 23 -22.72 -1.40 -3.10
C TYR A 23 -21.33 -1.19 -2.51
N PRO A 24 -21.07 -0.06 -1.83
CA PRO A 24 -19.77 0.16 -1.21
C PRO A 24 -19.51 -0.97 -0.19
N ARG A 25 -18.28 -1.49 -0.16
CA ARG A 25 -17.84 -2.37 0.91
C ARG A 25 -18.15 -1.71 2.26
N VAL A 26 -18.79 -2.46 3.15
CA VAL A 26 -18.99 -2.02 4.54
C VAL A 26 -17.61 -1.91 5.15
N PRO A 27 -17.14 -0.71 5.53
CA PRO A 27 -15.84 -0.59 6.14
C PRO A 27 -15.85 -1.44 7.42
N GLY A 28 -14.88 -2.34 7.53
CA GLY A 28 -14.57 -2.97 8.81
C GLY A 28 -14.17 -1.91 9.84
N ARG A 29 -13.77 -2.34 11.04
CA ARG A 29 -13.19 -1.42 12.01
C ARG A 29 -12.00 -0.70 11.35
N PRO A 30 -11.92 0.64 11.40
CA PRO A 30 -10.83 1.38 10.78
C PRO A 30 -9.46 0.86 11.24
N ALA A 31 -8.51 0.72 10.32
CA ALA A 31 -7.19 0.16 10.57
C ALA A 31 -6.46 0.91 11.69
N ARG A 32 -6.67 2.23 11.82
CA ARG A 32 -6.12 3.03 12.93
C ARG A 32 -6.51 2.49 14.31
N ASP A 33 -7.70 1.90 14.45
CA ASP A 33 -8.17 1.40 15.75
C ASP A 33 -7.50 0.06 16.15
N LEU A 34 -6.73 -0.53 15.23
CA LEU A 34 -5.90 -1.74 15.48
C LEU A 34 -4.51 -1.39 16.02
N LEU A 35 -4.18 -0.09 16.09
CA LEU A 35 -2.90 0.41 16.58
C LEU A 35 -3.10 1.25 17.85
N PRO A 36 -2.18 1.16 18.84
CA PRO A 36 -2.21 2.02 20.02
C PRO A 36 -2.25 3.52 19.67
N ASP A 37 -1.54 3.93 18.60
CA ASP A 37 -1.41 5.31 18.14
C ASP A 37 -1.85 5.47 16.66
N GLY A 38 -2.94 4.83 16.27
CA GLY A 38 -3.33 4.75 14.85
C GLY A 38 -3.54 6.09 14.16
N GLY A 39 -3.94 7.13 14.90
CA GLY A 39 -4.11 8.49 14.38
C GLY A 39 -2.82 9.34 14.38
N ALA A 40 -1.71 8.84 14.91
CA ALA A 40 -0.45 9.57 14.93
C ALA A 40 0.27 9.49 13.57
N ALA A 41 1.10 10.50 13.30
CA ALA A 41 2.02 10.48 12.18
C ALA A 41 3.01 9.31 12.30
N VAL A 42 3.45 8.78 11.17
CA VAL A 42 4.57 7.83 11.16
C VAL A 42 5.85 8.55 11.62
N THR A 43 6.65 7.91 12.46
CA THR A 43 7.83 8.53 13.09
C THR A 43 9.15 7.98 12.57
N ASP A 44 9.20 6.69 12.25
CA ASP A 44 10.41 5.97 11.89
C ASP A 44 10.08 4.77 10.99
N TRP A 45 11.12 4.16 10.40
CA TRP A 45 10.99 3.03 9.47
C TRP A 45 10.40 1.76 10.12
N GLY A 46 10.58 1.56 11.42
CA GLY A 46 9.99 0.44 12.15
C GLY A 46 8.48 0.61 12.29
N ASN A 47 8.05 1.81 12.69
CA ASN A 47 6.65 2.20 12.75
C ASN A 47 5.99 2.15 11.37
N PHE A 48 6.67 2.65 10.33
CA PHE A 48 6.23 2.57 8.93
C PHE A 48 5.98 1.11 8.51
N THR A 49 6.91 0.21 8.80
CA THR A 49 6.81 -1.22 8.43
C THR A 49 5.59 -1.88 9.06
N ALA A 50 5.32 -1.61 10.35
CA ALA A 50 4.17 -2.17 11.05
C ALA A 50 2.85 -1.65 10.47
N ARG A 51 2.76 -0.34 10.19
CA ARG A 51 1.59 0.29 9.57
C ARG A 51 1.34 -0.22 8.15
N LEU A 52 2.38 -0.33 7.33
CA LEU A 52 2.30 -0.89 5.97
C LEU A 52 1.82 -2.35 6.00
N THR A 53 2.32 -3.17 6.94
CA THR A 53 1.86 -4.56 7.10
C THR A 53 0.35 -4.64 7.34
N LEU A 54 -0.18 -3.81 8.25
CA LEU A 54 -1.60 -3.76 8.55
C LEU A 54 -2.42 -3.29 7.35
N MET A 55 -1.95 -2.25 6.67
CA MET A 55 -2.61 -1.74 5.47
C MET A 55 -2.68 -2.79 4.37
N LEU A 56 -1.57 -3.46 4.03
CA LEU A 56 -1.56 -4.51 3.00
C LEU A 56 -2.49 -5.67 3.35
N THR A 57 -2.64 -5.99 4.62
CA THR A 57 -3.58 -7.03 5.10
C THR A 57 -5.04 -6.59 4.93
N ALA A 58 -5.31 -5.29 5.00
CA ALA A 58 -6.64 -4.70 4.89
C ALA A 58 -7.03 -4.34 3.45
N MET A 59 -6.07 -4.28 2.51
CA MET A 59 -6.35 -4.01 1.10
C MET A 59 -7.27 -5.09 0.53
N CYS A 60 -8.28 -4.64 -0.18
CA CYS A 60 -9.28 -5.49 -0.81
C CYS A 60 -9.08 -5.53 -2.32
N ASP A 61 -9.79 -6.43 -2.99
CA ASP A 61 -9.73 -6.61 -4.44
C ASP A 61 -9.88 -5.27 -5.16
N SER A 62 -9.04 -5.04 -6.18
CA SER A 62 -8.98 -3.82 -6.99
C SER A 62 -8.47 -2.57 -6.29
N ASP A 63 -8.06 -2.65 -5.02
CA ASP A 63 -7.40 -1.55 -4.33
C ASP A 63 -5.96 -1.38 -4.81
N TRP A 64 -5.52 -0.13 -4.83
CA TRP A 64 -4.13 0.20 -5.05
C TRP A 64 -3.71 1.38 -4.20
N ILE A 65 -2.42 1.44 -3.92
CA ILE A 65 -1.77 2.54 -3.23
C ILE A 65 -0.42 2.83 -3.89
N VAL A 66 0.03 4.08 -3.80
CA VAL A 66 1.37 4.50 -4.21
C VAL A 66 1.98 5.33 -3.08
N LEU A 67 3.19 4.96 -2.68
CA LEU A 67 4.05 5.72 -1.80
C LEU A 67 5.07 6.44 -2.67
N GLU A 68 5.10 7.76 -2.62
CA GLU A 68 5.94 8.57 -3.50
C GLU A 68 6.84 9.51 -2.70
N ALA A 69 8.09 9.61 -3.11
CA ALA A 69 9.01 10.69 -2.75
C ALA A 69 9.51 11.39 -4.02
N ASP A 70 10.17 12.54 -3.87
CA ASP A 70 10.63 13.34 -5.01
C ASP A 70 11.59 12.57 -5.93
N GLY A 71 11.58 12.90 -7.22
CA GLY A 71 12.52 12.40 -8.23
C GLY A 71 12.30 10.96 -8.66
N GLY A 72 11.03 10.56 -8.80
CA GLY A 72 10.63 9.26 -9.34
C GLY A 72 10.77 8.09 -8.38
N ARG A 73 11.07 8.35 -7.10
CA ARG A 73 11.21 7.32 -6.07
C ARG A 73 9.83 6.90 -5.59
N PHE A 74 9.40 5.68 -5.89
CA PHE A 74 8.09 5.18 -5.45
C PHE A 74 8.10 3.71 -5.02
N ALA A 75 7.06 3.36 -4.26
CA ALA A 75 6.59 1.99 -4.05
C ALA A 75 5.10 1.92 -4.36
N ARG A 76 4.66 0.94 -5.16
CA ARG A 76 3.26 0.75 -5.52
C ARG A 76 2.79 -0.64 -5.13
N PHE A 77 1.52 -0.73 -4.72
CA PHE A 77 0.87 -1.99 -4.40
C PHE A 77 -0.49 -2.02 -5.07
N GLY A 78 -0.81 -3.12 -5.74
CA GLY A 78 -2.11 -3.35 -6.35
C GLY A 78 -2.61 -4.75 -6.05
N VAL A 79 -3.88 -4.85 -5.65
CA VAL A 79 -4.56 -6.13 -5.42
C VAL A 79 -5.35 -6.50 -6.67
N GLY A 80 -4.98 -7.60 -7.31
CA GLY A 80 -5.72 -8.16 -8.44
C GLY A 80 -7.06 -8.78 -8.03
N PHE A 81 -7.90 -9.08 -9.02
CA PHE A 81 -9.20 -9.76 -8.78
C PHE A 81 -9.05 -11.15 -8.14
N SER A 82 -7.87 -11.77 -8.24
CA SER A 82 -7.61 -13.07 -7.60
C SER A 82 -7.00 -12.94 -6.20
N ARG A 83 -6.93 -11.73 -5.64
CA ARG A 83 -6.23 -11.38 -4.38
C ARG A 83 -4.73 -11.61 -4.39
N ASP A 84 -4.16 -11.76 -5.57
CA ASP A 84 -2.74 -11.59 -5.77
C ASP A 84 -2.37 -10.12 -5.54
N ILE A 85 -1.19 -9.89 -4.95
CA ILE A 85 -0.67 -8.54 -4.76
C ILE A 85 0.61 -8.40 -5.57
N LEU A 86 0.58 -7.46 -6.50
CA LEU A 86 1.76 -6.96 -7.18
C LEU A 86 2.31 -5.78 -6.36
N CYS A 87 3.55 -5.93 -5.90
CA CYS A 87 4.32 -4.87 -5.27
C CYS A 87 5.38 -4.43 -6.27
N GLU A 88 5.56 -3.12 -6.42
CA GLU A 88 6.50 -2.52 -7.34
C GLU A 88 7.36 -1.48 -6.63
N ILE A 89 8.63 -1.39 -7.00
CA ILE A 89 9.55 -0.31 -6.63
C ILE A 89 10.10 0.32 -7.91
N ALA A 90 10.30 1.63 -7.89
CA ALA A 90 10.87 2.38 -9.00
C ALA A 90 12.14 1.72 -9.58
N SER A 91 12.25 1.71 -10.91
CA SER A 91 13.48 1.29 -11.60
C SER A 91 14.33 2.51 -12.00
N ASN A 92 15.55 2.26 -12.49
CA ASN A 92 16.44 3.32 -13.00
C ASN A 92 15.85 4.13 -14.17
N ASP A 93 14.82 3.60 -14.84
CA ASP A 93 14.14 4.29 -15.94
C ASP A 93 13.18 5.39 -15.43
N ASP A 94 12.64 5.24 -14.21
CA ASP A 94 11.73 6.21 -13.58
C ASP A 94 12.46 7.23 -12.70
N LEU A 95 13.69 6.91 -12.27
CA LEU A 95 14.44 7.72 -11.32
C LEU A 95 15.15 8.89 -12.01
N ASP A 96 15.08 10.06 -11.37
CA ASP A 96 15.95 11.19 -11.71
C ASP A 96 17.42 10.75 -11.63
N GLU A 97 18.29 11.36 -12.44
CA GLU A 97 19.71 11.00 -12.55
C GLU A 97 20.43 10.91 -11.19
N ARG A 98 20.12 11.83 -10.26
CA ARG A 98 20.71 11.88 -8.91
C ARG A 98 20.28 10.75 -7.98
N TYR A 99 19.20 10.04 -8.29
CA TYR A 99 18.64 8.96 -7.47
C TYR A 99 18.80 7.58 -8.12
N ARG A 100 19.39 7.49 -9.31
CA ARG A 100 19.63 6.21 -9.98
C ARG A 100 20.41 5.26 -9.08
N MET A 101 19.91 4.03 -9.01
CA MET A 101 20.55 2.92 -8.33
C MET A 101 21.89 2.61 -8.98
N SER A 102 22.93 2.46 -8.16
CA SER A 102 24.18 1.84 -8.58
C SER A 102 24.00 0.33 -8.80
N SER A 103 25.00 -0.34 -9.39
CA SER A 103 25.00 -1.81 -9.50
C SER A 103 24.90 -2.51 -8.14
N ASP A 104 25.46 -1.91 -7.09
CA ASP A 104 25.41 -2.45 -5.73
C ASP A 104 24.00 -2.31 -5.12
N ASP A 105 23.32 -1.21 -5.43
CA ASP A 105 21.93 -0.97 -5.03
C ASP A 105 20.98 -1.96 -5.74
N GLU A 106 21.16 -2.19 -7.05
CA GLU A 106 20.39 -3.19 -7.80
C GLU A 106 20.65 -4.62 -7.29
N ALA A 107 21.89 -4.95 -6.94
CA ALA A 107 22.21 -6.22 -6.29
C ALA A 107 21.58 -6.33 -4.89
N ALA A 108 21.47 -5.23 -4.15
CA ALA A 108 20.78 -5.19 -2.87
C ALA A 108 19.26 -5.43 -3.02
N MET A 109 18.62 -4.88 -4.07
CA MET A 109 17.22 -5.17 -4.40
C MET A 109 16.98 -6.68 -4.57
N GLY A 110 17.87 -7.37 -5.28
CA GLY A 110 17.82 -8.83 -5.42
C GLY A 110 17.92 -9.58 -4.08
N LYS A 111 18.77 -9.12 -3.16
CA LYS A 111 18.90 -9.72 -1.81
C LYS A 111 17.67 -9.51 -0.93
N LEU A 112 16.95 -8.41 -1.15
CA LEU A 112 15.67 -8.12 -0.49
C LEU A 112 14.49 -8.92 -1.07
N GLY A 113 14.72 -9.68 -2.16
CA GLY A 113 13.72 -10.54 -2.80
C GLY A 113 12.99 -9.89 -3.97
N TRP A 114 13.36 -8.66 -4.36
CA TRP A 114 12.82 -8.00 -5.55
C TRP A 114 13.40 -8.61 -6.82
N LYS A 115 12.60 -8.69 -7.87
CA LYS A 115 13.01 -9.15 -9.20
C LYS A 115 12.97 -7.99 -10.18
N ALA A 116 13.98 -7.87 -11.03
CA ALA A 116 13.94 -6.88 -12.10
C ALA A 116 12.81 -7.22 -13.08
N GLY A 117 11.81 -6.35 -13.15
CA GLY A 117 10.73 -6.37 -14.13
C GLY A 117 11.08 -5.55 -15.36
N LYS A 118 10.09 -5.32 -16.21
CA LYS A 118 10.29 -4.52 -17.43
C LYS A 118 10.41 -3.02 -17.13
N TYR A 119 9.64 -2.54 -16.17
CA TYR A 119 9.53 -1.11 -15.83
C TYR A 119 9.81 -0.82 -14.37
N SER A 120 9.72 -1.83 -13.50
CA SER A 120 9.85 -1.70 -12.05
C SER A 120 10.57 -2.91 -11.48
N TRP A 121 11.02 -2.81 -10.23
CA TRP A 121 11.37 -3.96 -9.43
C TRP A 121 10.10 -4.56 -8.84
N GLU A 122 9.89 -5.86 -9.03
CA GLU A 122 8.62 -6.51 -8.75
C GLU A 122 8.75 -7.57 -7.65
N LEU A 123 7.74 -7.65 -6.78
CA LEU A 123 7.53 -8.72 -5.82
C LEU A 123 6.05 -9.11 -5.83
N TYR A 124 5.79 -10.41 -5.99
CA TYR A 124 4.44 -10.95 -6.07
C TYR A 124 4.08 -11.74 -4.81
N LEU A 125 2.89 -11.47 -4.28
CA LEU A 125 2.24 -12.32 -3.28
C LEU A 125 1.06 -13.05 -3.92
N GLN A 126 1.01 -14.36 -3.74
CA GLN A 126 -0.08 -15.20 -4.24
C GLN A 126 -0.91 -15.75 -3.08
N PRO A 127 -2.24 -15.81 -3.20
CA PRO A 127 -3.11 -16.38 -2.17
C PRO A 127 -2.90 -17.90 -2.01
N PRO A 128 -3.11 -18.44 -0.80
CA PRO A 128 -3.40 -17.72 0.44
C PRO A 128 -2.16 -17.00 0.98
N ILE A 129 -2.30 -15.70 1.29
CA ILE A 129 -1.19 -14.89 1.82
C ILE A 129 -1.21 -14.94 3.35
N ALA A 130 -0.11 -15.41 3.95
CA ALA A 130 0.05 -15.44 5.39
C ALA A 130 0.53 -14.08 5.94
N GLU A 131 0.22 -13.79 7.21
CA GLU A 131 0.61 -12.53 7.87
C GLU A 131 2.13 -12.27 7.82
N ASP A 132 2.94 -13.31 7.94
CA ASP A 132 4.40 -13.19 7.88
C ASP A 132 4.90 -12.77 6.48
N GLN A 133 4.16 -13.09 5.42
CA GLN A 133 4.46 -12.64 4.06
C GLN A 133 4.19 -11.15 3.90
N PHE A 134 3.09 -10.64 4.43
CA PHE A 134 2.83 -9.19 4.48
C PHE A 134 3.92 -8.46 5.24
N ARG A 135 4.36 -9.00 6.38
CA ARG A 135 5.44 -8.42 7.18
C ARG A 135 6.78 -8.41 6.43
N LYS A 136 7.10 -9.49 5.72
CA LYS A 136 8.30 -9.59 4.88
C LYS A 136 8.28 -8.56 3.75
N VAL A 137 7.16 -8.40 3.05
CA VAL A 137 7.02 -7.41 1.97
C VAL A 137 7.12 -5.99 2.51
N ALA A 138 6.44 -5.69 3.62
CA ALA A 138 6.54 -4.37 4.24
C ALA A 138 7.99 -4.04 4.66
N GLY A 139 8.70 -5.02 5.24
CA GLY A 139 10.10 -4.87 5.61
C GLY A 139 11.02 -4.69 4.40
N ALA A 140 10.83 -5.50 3.34
CA ALA A 140 11.59 -5.38 2.10
C ALA A 140 11.35 -4.04 1.40
N THR A 141 10.12 -3.51 1.47
CA THR A 141 9.76 -2.18 0.95
C THR A 141 10.46 -1.10 1.75
N ALA A 142 10.41 -1.14 3.08
CA ALA A 142 11.07 -0.16 3.94
C ALA A 142 12.58 -0.13 3.68
N SER A 143 13.23 -1.29 3.56
CA SER A 143 14.64 -1.38 3.19
C SER A 143 14.92 -0.87 1.78
N ALA A 144 14.07 -1.15 0.79
CA ALA A 144 14.24 -0.62 -0.56
C ALA A 144 14.14 0.92 -0.58
N LEU A 145 13.11 1.49 0.06
CA LEU A 145 12.93 2.94 0.13
C LEU A 145 14.10 3.64 0.87
N ARG A 146 14.49 3.10 2.03
CA ARG A 146 15.53 3.68 2.88
C ARG A 146 16.93 3.45 2.34
N ASP A 147 17.28 2.20 2.08
CA ASP A 147 18.67 1.79 1.83
C ASP A 147 19.05 1.87 0.37
N VAL A 148 18.10 1.70 -0.57
CA VAL A 148 18.36 1.70 -2.03
C VAL A 148 17.97 3.04 -2.63
N LEU A 149 16.71 3.47 -2.43
CA LEU A 149 16.20 4.75 -2.96
C LEU A 149 16.56 5.97 -2.09
N LYS A 150 17.28 5.77 -0.99
CA LYS A 150 17.83 6.81 -0.11
C LYS A 150 16.78 7.82 0.39
N VAL A 151 15.54 7.40 0.57
CA VAL A 151 14.53 8.16 1.32
C VAL A 151 14.99 8.18 2.77
N GLN A 152 15.27 9.36 3.35
CA GLN A 152 15.91 9.41 4.67
C GLN A 152 14.90 9.04 5.76
N GLU A 153 13.70 9.60 5.64
CA GLU A 153 12.63 9.46 6.64
C GLU A 153 11.30 9.12 5.97
N PRO A 154 10.43 8.29 6.60
CA PRO A 154 9.14 7.91 6.01
C PRO A 154 8.20 9.11 5.79
N GLN A 155 8.42 10.23 6.47
CA GLN A 155 7.64 11.46 6.32
C GLN A 155 7.91 12.19 5.01
N GLU A 156 9.00 11.86 4.29
CA GLU A 156 9.20 12.30 2.91
C GLU A 156 8.18 11.68 1.95
N LEU A 157 7.54 10.58 2.35
CA LEU A 157 6.57 9.88 1.52
C LEU A 157 5.20 10.56 1.58
N SER A 158 4.62 10.76 0.41
CA SER A 158 3.19 10.96 0.24
C SER A 158 2.52 9.67 -0.17
N LEU A 159 1.24 9.56 0.18
CA LEU A 159 0.41 8.41 -0.12
C LEU A 159 -0.69 8.81 -1.11
N GLU A 160 -0.71 8.16 -2.26
CA GLU A 160 -1.84 8.17 -3.19
C GLU A 160 -2.60 6.85 -3.06
N ILE A 161 -3.92 6.90 -3.18
CA ILE A 161 -4.80 5.74 -2.98
C ILE A 161 -5.88 5.72 -4.03
N GLY A 162 -6.34 4.53 -4.38
CA GLY A 162 -7.55 4.39 -5.16
C GLY A 162 -8.04 2.96 -5.21
N SER A 163 -9.20 2.81 -5.86
CA SER A 163 -9.77 1.51 -6.17
C SER A 163 -10.28 1.55 -7.60
N GLN A 164 -10.20 0.42 -8.30
CA GLN A 164 -10.88 0.30 -9.59
C GLN A 164 -12.41 0.17 -9.40
N ASN A 165 -12.87 -0.10 -8.17
CA ASN A 165 -14.28 -0.06 -7.83
C ASN A 165 -14.73 1.38 -7.60
N PHE A 166 -15.74 1.80 -8.34
CA PHE A 166 -16.20 3.19 -8.32
C PHE A 166 -16.75 3.58 -6.95
N GLY A 167 -16.27 4.70 -6.41
CA GLY A 167 -16.68 5.22 -5.10
C GLY A 167 -16.06 4.51 -3.90
N GLU A 168 -15.17 3.54 -4.11
CA GLU A 168 -14.43 2.89 -3.03
C GLU A 168 -13.08 3.57 -2.79
N THR A 169 -12.66 3.60 -1.53
CA THR A 169 -11.37 4.14 -1.14
C THR A 169 -10.75 3.16 -0.13
N PRO A 170 -9.48 2.73 -0.36
CA PRO A 170 -8.78 1.88 0.61
C PRO A 170 -8.70 2.55 1.99
N ASP A 171 -8.85 1.77 3.05
CA ASP A 171 -8.64 2.28 4.40
C ASP A 171 -7.15 2.45 4.69
N VAL A 172 -6.68 3.69 4.62
CA VAL A 172 -5.30 4.07 4.92
C VAL A 172 -5.16 4.84 6.23
N SER A 173 -6.19 4.82 7.06
CA SER A 173 -6.23 5.58 8.32
C SER A 173 -5.07 5.23 9.26
N ALA A 174 -4.53 4.01 9.16
CA ALA A 174 -3.40 3.54 9.95
C ALA A 174 -2.04 4.02 9.44
N MET A 175 -1.92 4.59 8.24
CA MET A 175 -0.58 4.85 7.66
C MET A 175 0.14 6.04 8.29
N GLY A 176 -0.58 7.03 8.80
CA GLY A 176 0.04 8.22 9.39
C GLY A 176 0.89 9.03 8.39
N LEU A 177 0.58 8.93 7.09
CA LEU A 177 1.22 9.65 5.98
C LEU A 177 0.31 10.74 5.41
N ARG A 178 0.89 11.72 4.72
CA ARG A 178 0.12 12.73 3.98
C ARG A 178 -0.53 12.09 2.76
N VAL A 179 -1.86 12.15 2.67
CA VAL A 179 -2.61 11.68 1.50
C VAL A 179 -2.61 12.77 0.41
N ARG A 180 -2.23 12.40 -0.83
CA ARG A 180 -2.43 13.22 -2.03
C ARG A 180 -3.82 12.95 -2.59
N GLN A 181 -4.57 14.01 -2.91
CA GLN A 181 -5.89 13.97 -3.55
C GLN A 181 -5.77 14.29 -5.04
#